data_AF-A0A843GTT1-F1
#
_entry.id   AF-A0A843GTT1-F1
#
_cell.length_a   1.000
_cell.length_b   1.000
_cell.length_c   1.000
_cell.angle_alpha   90.00
_cell.angle_beta   90.00
_cell.angle_gamma   90.00
#
_symmetry.space_group_name_H-M   'P 1'
#
loop_
_entity.id
_entity.type
_entity.pdbx_description
1 polymer ?
#
loop_
_entity_poly.entity_id
_entity_poly.type
_entity_poly.pdbx_seq_one_letter_code
_entity_poly.pdbx_strand_id
1 'polypeptide(L)' 'MSEWIKVKDNRPIVIRSTDDHTEITRCWGVNIAKDLIESFEKEDKEKGWYTPNFYEIFNDRTKQIVE' A
#
# COMPACT_ATOMS: atom_id res chain seq x y z
N MET A 1 13.52 15.00 25.99
CA MET A 1 14.23 13.99 25.18
C MET A 1 13.18 13.24 24.41
N SER A 2 12.97 13.55 23.14
CA SER A 2 11.91 12.93 22.34
C SER A 2 12.35 11.51 21.98
N GLU A 3 11.72 10.52 22.61
CA GLU A 3 11.91 9.12 22.28
C GLU A 3 11.43 8.88 20.85
N TRP A 4 12.35 8.48 19.98
CA TRP A 4 12.01 8.03 18.64
C TRP A 4 11.24 6.72 18.78
N ILE A 5 9.94 6.75 18.51
CA ILE A 5 9.13 5.54 18.38
C ILE A 5 9.70 4.77 17.18
N LYS A 6 10.58 3.80 17.45
CA LYS A 6 10.92 2.77 16.47
C LYS A 6 9.65 1.97 16.22
N VAL A 7 8.94 2.32 15.16
CA VAL A 7 7.89 1.47 14.61
C VAL A 7 8.55 0.13 14.31
N LYS A 8 8.16 -0.91 15.06
CA LYS A 8 8.78 -2.25 15.01
C LYS A 8 8.73 -2.91 13.63
N ASP A 9 7.96 -2.34 12.69
CA ASP A 9 7.88 -2.76 11.30
C ASP A 9 8.41 -1.67 10.36
N ASN A 10 9.73 -1.46 10.41
CA ASN A 10 10.46 -0.62 9.47
C ASN A 10 10.72 -1.40 8.17
N ARG A 11 9.66 -1.90 7.52
CA ARG A 11 9.77 -2.82 6.37
C ARG A 11 9.06 -2.24 5.14
N PRO A 12 9.73 -2.20 3.97
CA PRO A 12 9.15 -1.67 2.76
C PRO A 12 8.04 -2.61 2.26
N ILE A 13 6.83 -2.10 2.26
CA ILE A 13 5.64 -2.67 1.65
C ILE A 13 5.44 -1.96 0.31
N VAL A 14 5.07 -2.73 -0.71
CA VAL A 14 4.86 -2.22 -2.07
C VAL A 14 3.37 -2.28 -2.37
N ILE A 15 2.79 -1.16 -2.79
CA ILE A 15 1.44 -1.14 -3.34
C ILE A 15 1.57 -1.32 -4.86
N ARG A 16 0.82 -2.26 -5.42
CA ARG A 16 0.85 -2.58 -6.85
C ARG A 16 -0.54 -2.55 -7.44
N SER A 17 -0.62 -2.31 -8.75
CA SER A 17 -1.84 -2.58 -9.50
C SER A 17 -2.05 -4.08 -9.59
N THR A 18 -3.28 -4.55 -9.38
CA THR A 18 -3.64 -5.96 -9.59
C THR A 18 -3.78 -6.34 -11.05
N ASP A 19 -3.91 -5.37 -11.97
CA ASP A 19 -4.09 -5.62 -13.41
C ASP A 19 -2.76 -6.04 -14.08
N ASP A 20 -1.70 -5.29 -13.79
CA ASP A 20 -0.41 -5.41 -14.47
C ASP A 20 0.78 -5.63 -13.52
N HIS A 21 0.51 -5.74 -12.20
CA HIS A 21 1.50 -5.85 -11.13
C HIS A 21 2.55 -4.72 -11.10
N THR A 22 2.25 -3.59 -11.73
CA THR A 22 3.11 -2.40 -11.71
C THR A 22 3.14 -1.84 -10.31
N GLU A 23 4.35 -1.54 -9.85
CA GLU A 23 4.56 -0.84 -8.61
C GLU A 23 4.01 0.58 -8.70
N ILE A 24 3.05 0.89 -7.83
CA ILE A 24 2.42 2.21 -7.75
C ILE A 24 3.20 3.07 -6.76
N THR A 25 3.45 2.53 -5.56
CA THR A 25 4.21 3.23 -4.53
C THR A 25 4.78 2.27 -3.48
N ARG A 26 5.64 2.79 -2.61
CA ARG A 26 6.22 2.06 -1.48
C ARG A 26 5.96 2.80 -0.17
N CYS A 27 5.57 2.06 0.86
CA CYS A 27 5.33 2.60 2.19
C CYS A 27 5.92 1.68 3.27
N TRP A 28 6.01 2.19 4.49
CA TRP A 28 6.63 1.49 5.61
C TRP A 28 5.54 1.05 6.58
N GLY A 29 5.05 -0.17 6.38
CA GLY A 29 3.99 -0.80 7.18
C GLY A 29 2.69 -1.03 6.42
N VAL A 30 2.01 -2.12 6.78
CA VAL A 30 0.75 -2.57 6.15
C VAL A 30 -0.40 -1.61 6.45
N ASN A 31 -0.48 -1.06 7.67
CA ASN A 31 -1.53 -0.10 8.02
C ASN A 31 -1.43 1.16 7.14
N ILE A 32 -0.22 1.70 6.97
CA ILE A 32 0.01 2.83 6.07
C ILE A 32 -0.34 2.47 4.62
N ALA A 33 -0.07 1.23 4.20
CA ALA A 33 -0.47 0.76 2.88
C ALA A 33 -2.00 0.76 2.71
N LYS A 34 -2.74 0.31 3.73
CA LYS A 34 -4.21 0.32 3.73
C LYS A 34 -4.78 1.74 3.69
N ASP A 35 -4.25 2.67 4.49
CA ASP A 35 -4.63 4.10 4.45
C ASP A 35 -4.38 4.74 3.06
N LEU A 36 -3.25 4.39 2.42
CA LEU A 36 -2.94 4.86 1.07
C LEU A 36 -3.88 4.30 0.02
N ILE A 37 -4.20 3.00 0.09
CA ILE A 37 -5.15 2.35 -0.82
C ILE A 37 -6.53 3.02 -0.71
N GLU A 38 -7.03 3.24 0.50
CA GLU A 38 -8.31 3.96 0.69
C GLU A 38 -8.28 5.36 0.07
N SER A 39 -7.14 6.06 0.17
CA SER A 39 -6.98 7.38 -0.44
C SER A 39 -6.97 7.31 -1.97
N PHE A 40 -6.30 6.32 -2.56
CA PHE A 40 -6.30 6.10 -4.01
C PHE A 40 -7.67 5.70 -4.53
N GLU A 41 -8.35 4.75 -3.87
CA GLU A 41 -9.70 4.33 -4.25
C GLU A 41 -10.70 5.49 -4.18
N LYS A 42 -10.55 6.38 -3.18
CA LYS A 42 -11.37 7.59 -3.09
C LYS A 42 -11.10 8.52 -4.28
N GLU A 43 -9.83 8.79 -4.59
CA GLU A 43 -9.47 9.66 -5.71
C GLU A 43 -9.92 9.07 -7.06
N ASP A 44 -9.76 7.77 -7.27
CA ASP A 44 -10.22 7.07 -8.48
C ASP A 44 -11.74 7.13 -8.60
N LYS A 45 -12.47 7.01 -7.48
CA LYS A 45 -13.92 7.15 -7.46
C LYS A 45 -14.36 8.57 -7.81
N GLU A 46 -13.65 9.59 -7.35
CA GLU A 46 -13.90 10.99 -7.72
C GLU A 46 -13.58 11.25 -9.21
N LYS A 47 -12.58 10.57 -9.77
CA LYS A 47 -12.21 10.64 -11.19
C LYS A 47 -13.04 9.76 -12.11
N GLY A 48 -13.87 8.86 -11.56
CA GLY A 48 -14.65 7.88 -12.33
C GLY A 48 -13.82 6.71 -12.88
N TRP A 49 -12.63 6.47 -12.34
CA TRP A 49 -11.72 5.38 -12.70
C TRP A 49 -11.74 4.23 -11.68
N TYR A 50 -12.65 4.28 -10.70
CA TYR A 50 -12.75 3.29 -9.64
C TYR A 50 -12.92 1.88 -10.19
N THR A 51 -11.93 1.05 -9.90
CA THR A 51 -11.96 -0.39 -10.15
C THR A 51 -11.82 -1.09 -8.79
N PRO A 52 -12.81 -1.91 -8.37
CA PRO A 52 -12.72 -2.60 -7.09
C PRO A 52 -11.54 -3.57 -7.07
N ASN A 53 -10.82 -3.64 -5.95
CA ASN A 53 -9.63 -4.47 -5.75
C ASN A 53 -8.47 -4.16 -6.73
N PHE A 54 -8.35 -2.91 -7.19
CA PHE A 54 -7.28 -2.50 -8.11
C PHE A 54 -5.88 -2.48 -7.46
N TYR A 55 -5.82 -2.41 -6.14
CA TYR A 55 -4.58 -2.28 -5.39
C TYR A 55 -4.32 -3.52 -4.53
N GLU A 56 -3.10 -4.05 -4.61
CA GLU A 56 -2.62 -5.12 -3.74
C GLU A 56 -1.42 -4.67 -2.90
N ILE A 57 -1.36 -5.18 -1.67
CA ILE A 57 -0.24 -4.95 -0.76
C ILE A 57 0.75 -6.11 -0.95
N PHE A 58 1.89 -5.85 -1.56
CA PHE A 58 2.93 -6.85 -1.77
C PHE A 58 4.10 -6.66 -0.81
N ASN A 59 4.50 -7.75 -0.17
CA ASN A 59 5.70 -7.81 0.64
C ASN A 59 6.89 -8.23 -0.23
N ASP A 60 7.79 -7.28 -0.53
CA ASP A 60 8.91 -7.54 -1.44
C ASP A 60 9.91 -8.59 -0.92
N ARG A 61 9.99 -8.78 0.39
CA ARG A 61 10.93 -9.73 1.00
C ARG A 61 10.41 -11.15 0.98
N THR A 62 9.15 -11.36 1.37
CA THR A 62 8.54 -12.71 1.36
C THR A 62 8.05 -13.09 -0.03
N LYS A 63 7.97 -12.13 -0.95
CA LYS A 63 7.40 -12.28 -2.29
C LYS A 63 5.95 -12.78 -2.23
N GLN A 64 5.19 -12.24 -1.26
CA GLN A 64 3.80 -12.64 -0.98
C GLN A 64 2.88 -11.41 -0.91
N ILE A 65 1.63 -11.61 -1.29
CA ILE A 65 0.54 -10.64 -1.09
C ILE A 65 0.13 -10.67 0.39
N VAL A 66 -0.12 -9.49 0.95
CA VAL A 66 -0.57 -9.27 2.32
C VAL A 66 -2.05 -8.88 2.28
N GLU A 67 -2.89 -9.70 2.91
CA GLU A 67 -4.35 -9.47 3.03
C GLU A 67 -4.68 -8.52 4.22
#